data_AF-S3VGS3-F1
#
_entry.id   AF-S3VGS3-F1
#
_cell.length_a   1.000
_cell.length_b   1.000
_cell.length_c   1.000
_cell.angle_alpha   90.00
_cell.angle_beta   90.00
_cell.angle_gamma   90.00
#
_symmetry.space_group_name_H-M   'P 1'
#
loop_
_entity.id
_entity.type
_entity.pdbx_description
1 polymer ?
#
loop_
_entity_poly.entity_id
_entity_poly.type
_entity_poly.pdbx_seq_one_letter_code
_entity_poly.pdbx_strand_id
1 'polypeptide(L)'
;MTFFSQILSPHRKKPTEMRQKFRYAFSILMSLILVSCDSSQEWVNLAREKHSQGNIAEALYYYDLALRKNPDNVVANRNLGILLAESHEAPGSAAFYLEKAHIKDPKNPDILLYLLEIYLKAGSKSESDRVLKSFADGWDKDRESLAKFLKECLLDEKKNPNERKRFLENRIPEANPASKRMFRECGEKLYPENPTKS
;
A
#
# COMPACT_ATOMS: atom_id res chain seq x y z
N MET A 1 23.60 65.36 35.16
CA MET A 1 22.71 64.41 35.87
C MET A 1 21.28 64.74 35.44
N THR A 2 20.79 64.15 34.35
CA THR A 2 19.98 62.91 34.27
C THR A 2 18.66 62.96 35.05
N PHE A 3 17.52 62.46 34.58
CA PHE A 3 16.88 62.34 33.26
C PHE A 3 15.43 61.91 33.62
N PHE A 4 14.45 62.49 32.92
CA PHE A 4 13.02 62.18 32.83
C PHE A 4 12.52 60.78 33.24
N SER A 5 11.35 60.73 33.89
CA SER A 5 10.45 59.57 33.89
C SER A 5 8.98 59.98 33.83
N GLN A 6 8.34 59.77 32.68
CA GLN A 6 7.00 59.16 32.54
C GLN A 6 6.58 59.10 31.06
N ILE A 7 6.55 57.89 30.51
CA ILE A 7 5.87 57.54 29.25
C ILE A 7 4.91 56.38 29.53
N LEU A 8 3.65 56.62 29.16
CA LEU A 8 2.54 55.75 28.75
C LEU A 8 2.41 54.30 29.31
N SER A 9 1.22 54.07 29.85
CA SER A 9 0.62 52.76 30.17
C SER A 9 0.24 51.97 28.91
N PRO A 10 0.59 50.68 28.80
CA PRO A 10 -0.07 49.77 27.89
C PRO A 10 -0.88 48.71 28.66
N HIS A 11 -2.15 48.54 28.29
CA HIS A 11 -2.99 47.40 28.70
C HIS A 11 -2.32 46.06 28.34
N ARG A 12 -1.49 45.53 29.25
CA ARG A 12 -0.97 44.15 29.12
C ARG A 12 -2.04 43.18 29.61
N LYS A 13 -2.67 42.46 28.67
CA LYS A 13 -3.49 41.27 29.02
C LYS A 13 -2.62 40.30 29.82
N LYS A 14 -3.08 39.88 31.00
CA LYS A 14 -2.28 39.07 31.94
C LYS A 14 -1.88 37.74 31.30
N PRO A 15 -0.61 37.30 31.42
CA PRO A 15 -0.08 36.11 30.74
C PRO A 15 -0.77 34.78 31.13
N THR A 16 -1.47 34.76 32.27
CA THR A 16 -2.28 33.62 32.73
C THR A 16 -3.54 33.40 31.91
N GLU A 17 -4.23 34.48 31.48
CA GLU A 17 -5.44 34.35 30.64
C GLU A 17 -5.12 33.76 29.27
N MET A 18 -4.00 34.15 28.65
CA MET A 18 -3.61 33.60 27.35
C MET A 18 -3.27 32.11 27.42
N ARG A 19 -2.55 31.67 28.46
CA ARG A 19 -2.23 30.24 28.65
C ARG A 19 -3.48 29.40 28.90
N GLN A 20 -4.45 29.94 29.64
CA GLN A 20 -5.69 29.24 29.93
C GLN A 20 -6.57 29.13 28.68
N LYS A 21 -6.71 30.21 27.90
CA LYS A 21 -7.39 30.21 26.60
C LYS A 21 -6.73 29.23 25.61
N PHE A 22 -5.40 29.11 25.60
CA PHE A 22 -4.67 28.13 24.77
C PHE A 22 -4.90 26.68 25.21
N ARG A 23 -4.95 26.42 26.53
CA ARG A 23 -5.24 25.09 27.07
C ARG A 23 -6.66 24.63 26.74
N TYR A 24 -7.64 25.53 26.79
CA TYR A 24 -9.01 25.23 26.37
C TYR A 24 -9.10 25.02 24.85
N ALA A 25 -8.43 25.85 24.05
CA ALA A 25 -8.40 25.67 22.59
C ALA A 25 -7.77 24.31 22.19
N PHE A 26 -6.68 23.91 22.84
CA PHE A 26 -6.04 22.61 22.61
C PHE A 26 -6.91 21.45 23.12
N SER A 27 -7.57 21.59 24.26
CA SER A 27 -8.52 20.60 24.79
C SER A 27 -9.73 20.41 23.87
N ILE A 28 -10.29 21.49 23.34
CA ILE A 28 -11.41 21.46 22.40
C ILE A 28 -10.95 20.85 21.07
N LEU A 29 -9.79 21.25 20.56
CA LEU A 29 -9.20 20.68 19.34
C LEU A 29 -8.93 19.17 19.49
N MET A 30 -8.39 18.74 20.63
CA MET A 30 -8.18 17.32 20.94
C MET A 30 -9.50 16.56 21.10
N SER A 31 -10.54 17.17 21.68
CA SER A 31 -11.87 16.54 21.79
C SER A 31 -12.57 16.38 20.43
N LEU A 32 -12.34 17.32 19.50
CA LEU A 32 -12.84 17.26 18.13
C LEU A 32 -12.08 16.23 17.29
N ILE A 33 -10.80 16.00 17.56
CA ILE A 33 -9.98 14.97 16.90
C ILE A 33 -10.29 13.56 17.44
N LEU A 34 -10.65 13.45 18.74
CA LEU A 34 -10.86 12.19 19.44
C LEU A 34 -12.21 11.48 19.16
N VAL A 35 -13.15 12.11 18.44
CA VAL A 35 -14.39 11.44 17.99
C VAL A 35 -14.44 11.37 16.47
N SER A 36 -13.31 11.02 15.86
CA SER A 36 -13.29 10.55 14.48
C SER A 36 -13.76 9.09 14.49
N CYS A 37 -15.07 8.88 14.59
CA CYS A 37 -15.66 7.61 14.15
C CYS A 37 -15.42 7.55 12.63
N ASP A 38 -14.31 6.95 12.20
CA ASP A 38 -14.04 6.75 10.79
C ASP A 38 -15.05 5.73 10.26
N SER A 39 -16.22 6.23 9.86
CA SER A 39 -17.29 5.44 9.26
C SER A 39 -16.84 4.66 8.03
N SER A 40 -15.69 5.01 7.41
CA SER A 40 -15.11 4.19 6.35
C SER A 40 -14.67 2.81 6.84
N GLN A 41 -14.29 2.67 8.11
CA GLN A 41 -13.83 1.40 8.67
C GLN A 41 -14.96 0.37 8.78
N GLU A 42 -16.19 0.82 9.05
CA GLU A 42 -17.37 -0.05 9.05
C GLU A 42 -17.62 -0.62 7.65
N TRP A 43 -17.56 0.23 6.63
CA TRP A 43 -17.67 -0.18 5.23
C TRP A 43 -16.54 -1.13 4.81
N VAL A 44 -15.30 -0.88 5.26
CA VAL A 44 -14.17 -1.81 5.05
C VAL A 44 -14.42 -3.18 5.66
N ASN A 45 -15.02 -3.23 6.86
CA ASN A 45 -15.30 -4.50 7.53
C ASN A 45 -16.34 -5.29 6.75
N LEU A 46 -17.42 -4.63 6.33
CA LEU A 46 -18.47 -5.24 5.52
C LEU A 46 -17.94 -5.69 4.15
N ALA A 47 -17.10 -4.89 3.50
CA ALA A 47 -16.44 -5.26 2.25
C ALA A 47 -15.59 -6.53 2.40
N ARG A 48 -14.82 -6.65 3.50
CA ARG A 48 -14.02 -7.85 3.79
C ARG A 48 -14.90 -9.07 4.06
N GLU A 49 -15.99 -8.91 4.78
CA GLU A 49 -16.95 -9.98 5.02
C GLU A 49 -17.53 -10.48 3.69
N LYS A 50 -18.02 -9.57 2.84
CA LYS A 50 -18.57 -9.93 1.53
C LYS A 50 -17.53 -10.57 0.62
N HIS A 51 -16.29 -10.07 0.65
CA HIS A 51 -15.19 -10.69 -0.08
C HIS A 51 -14.94 -12.14 0.39
N SER A 52 -14.92 -12.38 1.70
CA SER A 52 -14.72 -13.73 2.25
C SER A 52 -15.85 -14.71 1.92
N GLN A 53 -17.06 -14.20 1.68
CA GLN A 53 -18.22 -14.98 1.23
C GLN A 53 -18.21 -15.25 -0.29
N GLY A 54 -17.22 -14.72 -1.02
CA GLY A 54 -17.18 -14.80 -2.49
C GLY A 54 -18.08 -13.78 -3.19
N ASN A 55 -18.72 -12.87 -2.44
CA ASN A 55 -19.61 -11.85 -2.98
C ASN A 55 -18.80 -10.64 -3.48
N ILE A 56 -18.08 -10.82 -4.58
CA ILE A 56 -17.12 -9.85 -5.14
C ILE A 56 -17.78 -8.50 -5.46
N ALA A 57 -18.95 -8.51 -6.09
CA ALA A 57 -19.66 -7.29 -6.45
C ALA A 57 -20.04 -6.44 -5.23
N GLU A 58 -20.51 -7.08 -4.15
CA GLU A 58 -20.81 -6.39 -2.90
C GLU A 58 -19.54 -5.88 -2.21
N ALA A 59 -18.45 -6.66 -2.25
CA ALA A 59 -17.17 -6.22 -1.70
C ALA A 59 -16.67 -4.93 -2.37
N LEU A 60 -16.71 -4.88 -3.71
CA LEU A 60 -16.36 -3.68 -4.48
C LEU A 60 -17.24 -2.49 -4.09
N TYR A 61 -18.55 -2.70 -3.97
CA TYR A 61 -19.49 -1.65 -3.56
C TYR A 61 -19.16 -1.07 -2.18
N TYR A 62 -18.89 -1.92 -1.19
CA TYR A 62 -18.57 -1.45 0.16
C TYR A 62 -17.18 -0.80 0.26
N TYR A 63 -16.19 -1.25 -0.52
CA TYR A 63 -14.92 -0.53 -0.61
C TYR A 63 -15.09 0.85 -1.25
N ASP A 64 -15.92 0.99 -2.29
CA ASP A 64 -16.24 2.30 -2.86
C ASP A 64 -16.90 3.22 -1.81
N LEU A 65 -17.87 2.72 -1.05
CA LEU A 65 -18.48 3.48 0.04
C LEU A 65 -17.46 3.92 1.10
N ALA A 66 -16.53 3.03 1.47
CA ALA A 66 -15.44 3.39 2.38
C ALA A 66 -14.60 4.54 1.83
N LEU A 67 -14.23 4.48 0.55
CA LEU A 67 -13.40 5.50 -0.11
C LEU A 67 -14.14 6.82 -0.35
N ARG A 68 -15.47 6.80 -0.51
CA ARG A 68 -16.28 8.03 -0.51
C ARG A 68 -16.28 8.73 0.84
N LYS A 69 -16.16 7.98 1.94
CA LYS A 69 -16.07 8.54 3.31
C LYS A 69 -14.66 8.99 3.65
N ASN A 70 -13.67 8.18 3.31
CA ASN A 70 -12.26 8.46 3.53
C ASN A 70 -11.46 8.04 2.28
N PRO A 71 -11.18 8.96 1.35
CA PRO A 71 -10.42 8.66 0.12
C PRO A 71 -9.00 8.14 0.34
N ASP A 72 -8.45 8.37 1.54
CA ASP A 72 -7.10 8.00 1.96
C ASP A 72 -7.09 6.75 2.84
N ASN A 73 -8.22 6.06 3.02
CA ASN A 73 -8.27 4.83 3.80
C ASN A 73 -7.36 3.77 3.15
N VAL A 74 -6.25 3.45 3.81
CA VAL A 74 -5.20 2.57 3.30
C VAL A 74 -5.71 1.16 3.06
N VAL A 75 -6.57 0.66 3.95
CA VAL A 75 -7.12 -0.69 3.87
C VAL A 75 -8.09 -0.82 2.71
N ALA A 76 -8.96 0.17 2.51
CA ALA A 76 -9.90 0.20 1.39
C ALA A 76 -9.18 0.30 0.05
N ASN A 77 -8.23 1.26 -0.08
CA ASN A 77 -7.42 1.41 -1.29
C ASN A 77 -6.65 0.11 -1.61
N ARG A 78 -5.98 -0.49 -0.62
CA ARG A 78 -5.23 -1.75 -0.81
C ARG A 78 -6.15 -2.88 -1.27
N ASN A 79 -7.21 -3.16 -0.52
CA ASN A 79 -8.03 -4.33 -0.81
C ASN A 79 -8.84 -4.18 -2.10
N LEU A 80 -9.32 -2.98 -2.42
CA LEU A 80 -9.96 -2.69 -3.70
C LEU A 80 -8.97 -2.88 -4.86
N GLY A 81 -7.75 -2.32 -4.72
CA GLY A 81 -6.70 -2.48 -5.72
C GLY A 81 -6.31 -3.94 -5.95
N ILE A 82 -6.18 -4.73 -4.88
CA ILE A 82 -5.94 -6.19 -4.97
C ILE A 82 -7.09 -6.88 -5.71
N LEU A 83 -8.34 -6.59 -5.34
CA LEU A 83 -9.51 -7.25 -5.93
C LEU A 83 -9.61 -6.97 -7.44
N LEU A 84 -9.31 -5.73 -7.84
CA LEU A 84 -9.25 -5.33 -9.26
C LEU A 84 -8.05 -5.96 -10.00
N ALA A 85 -6.91 -6.14 -9.33
CA ALA A 85 -5.76 -6.81 -9.92
C ALA A 85 -6.03 -8.31 -10.16
N GLU A 86 -6.77 -8.95 -9.25
CA GLU A 86 -7.15 -10.36 -9.33
C GLU A 86 -8.26 -10.63 -10.34
N SER A 87 -9.16 -9.68 -10.59
CA SER A 87 -10.14 -9.82 -11.67
C SER A 87 -9.51 -9.72 -13.06
N HIS A 88 -8.31 -9.14 -13.18
CA HIS A 88 -7.62 -8.87 -14.44
C HIS A 88 -8.38 -7.94 -15.41
N GLU A 89 -9.46 -7.29 -14.97
CA GLU A 89 -10.32 -6.48 -15.83
C GLU A 89 -9.89 -5.01 -15.91
N ALA A 90 -9.24 -4.49 -14.85
CA ALA A 90 -8.93 -3.07 -14.74
C ALA A 90 -7.54 -2.81 -14.13
N PRO A 91 -6.44 -3.19 -14.81
CA PRO A 91 -5.08 -3.06 -14.28
C PRO A 91 -4.69 -1.61 -13.95
N GLY A 92 -5.16 -0.63 -14.72
CA GLY A 92 -4.91 0.79 -14.44
C GLY A 92 -5.58 1.26 -13.14
N SER A 93 -6.84 0.88 -12.92
CA SER A 93 -7.56 1.19 -11.67
C SER A 93 -6.93 0.45 -10.49
N ALA A 94 -6.54 -0.81 -10.68
CA ALA A 94 -5.83 -1.58 -9.68
C ALA A 94 -4.53 -0.88 -9.24
N ALA A 95 -3.69 -0.48 -10.20
CA ALA A 95 -2.47 0.27 -9.93
C ALA A 95 -2.76 1.57 -9.17
N PHE A 96 -3.74 2.36 -9.62
CA PHE A 96 -4.10 3.63 -8.99
C PHE A 96 -4.43 3.48 -7.48
N TYR A 97 -5.28 2.51 -7.12
CA TYR A 97 -5.64 2.30 -5.71
C TYR A 97 -4.48 1.70 -4.91
N LEU A 98 -3.69 0.80 -5.50
CA LEU A 98 -2.51 0.23 -4.85
C LEU A 98 -1.43 1.28 -4.60
N GLU A 99 -1.20 2.22 -5.53
CA GLU A 99 -0.26 3.33 -5.36
C GLU A 99 -0.70 4.28 -4.24
N LYS A 100 -2.01 4.58 -4.16
CA LYS A 100 -2.55 5.34 -3.04
C LYS A 100 -2.30 4.66 -1.69
N ALA A 101 -2.50 3.35 -1.63
CA ALA A 101 -2.20 2.59 -0.43
C ALA A 101 -0.68 2.58 -0.12
N HIS A 102 0.15 2.41 -1.14
CA HIS A 102 1.62 2.41 -1.03
C HIS A 102 2.17 3.72 -0.46
N ILE A 103 1.61 4.88 -0.86
CA ILE A 103 2.02 6.19 -0.32
C ILE A 103 1.89 6.23 1.21
N LYS A 104 0.88 5.56 1.77
CA LYS A 104 0.61 5.56 3.22
C LYS A 104 1.25 4.39 3.95
N ASP A 105 1.48 3.27 3.26
CA ASP A 105 2.12 2.06 3.78
C ASP A 105 3.24 1.58 2.83
N PRO A 106 4.36 2.32 2.75
CA PRO A 106 5.37 2.14 1.71
C PRO A 106 6.22 0.86 1.86
N LYS A 107 6.03 0.12 2.96
CA LYS A 107 6.82 -1.09 3.26
C LYS A 107 5.97 -2.36 3.18
N ASN A 108 4.76 -2.26 2.64
CA ASN A 108 3.86 -3.39 2.50
C ASN A 108 4.25 -4.24 1.28
N PRO A 109 4.81 -5.45 1.48
CA PRO A 109 5.27 -6.24 0.35
C PRO A 109 4.11 -6.78 -0.50
N ASP A 110 2.90 -6.93 0.06
CA ASP A 110 1.75 -7.38 -0.73
C ASP A 110 1.39 -6.34 -1.79
N ILE A 111 1.28 -5.06 -1.39
CA ILE A 111 1.03 -3.96 -2.33
C ILE A 111 2.08 -3.95 -3.44
N LEU A 112 3.35 -4.06 -3.06
CA LEU A 112 4.47 -4.04 -4.00
C LEU A 112 4.46 -5.23 -4.97
N LEU A 113 4.07 -6.43 -4.53
CA LEU A 113 3.97 -7.61 -5.41
C LEU A 113 2.87 -7.45 -6.47
N TYR A 114 1.71 -6.88 -6.11
CA TYR A 114 0.65 -6.60 -7.09
C TYR A 114 1.05 -5.49 -8.05
N LEU A 115 1.67 -4.40 -7.57
CA LEU A 115 2.20 -3.34 -8.44
C LEU A 115 3.26 -3.88 -9.40
N LEU A 116 4.15 -4.75 -8.92
CA LEU A 116 5.16 -5.40 -9.76
C LEU A 116 4.50 -6.21 -10.87
N GLU A 117 3.51 -7.05 -10.55
CA GLU A 117 2.79 -7.85 -11.55
C GLU A 117 2.15 -6.96 -12.62
N ILE A 118 1.45 -5.89 -12.21
CA ILE A 118 0.77 -4.97 -13.12
C ILE A 118 1.78 -4.32 -14.07
N TYR A 119 2.91 -3.82 -13.54
CA TYR A 119 3.90 -3.13 -14.36
C TYR A 119 4.74 -4.05 -15.24
N LEU A 120 5.00 -5.28 -14.81
CA LEU A 120 5.64 -6.29 -15.66
C LEU A 120 4.73 -6.67 -16.84
N LYS A 121 3.43 -6.88 -16.60
CA LYS A 121 2.45 -7.16 -17.67
C LYS A 121 2.29 -5.99 -18.64
N ALA A 122 2.42 -4.76 -18.15
CA ALA A 122 2.41 -3.56 -18.97
C ALA A 122 3.74 -3.31 -19.73
N GLY A 123 4.78 -4.13 -19.53
CA GLY A 123 6.11 -3.92 -20.11
C GLY A 123 6.81 -2.64 -19.63
N SER A 124 6.33 -2.06 -18.53
CA SER A 124 6.75 -0.74 -18.05
C SER A 124 8.00 -0.84 -17.18
N LYS A 125 9.17 -0.96 -17.83
CA LYS A 125 10.47 -1.16 -17.16
C LYS A 125 10.78 -0.13 -16.08
N SER A 126 10.49 1.15 -16.34
CA SER A 126 10.72 2.24 -15.38
C SER A 126 9.88 2.09 -14.11
N GLU A 127 8.63 1.68 -14.23
CA GLU A 127 7.74 1.45 -13.08
C GLU A 127 8.15 0.19 -12.30
N SER A 128 8.47 -0.91 -12.98
CA SER A 128 9.00 -2.11 -12.33
C SER A 128 10.28 -1.82 -11.53
N ASP A 129 11.18 -0.99 -12.06
CA ASP A 129 12.41 -0.59 -11.36
C ASP A 129 12.11 0.30 -10.14
N ARG A 130 11.11 1.18 -10.22
CA ARG A 130 10.63 1.96 -9.05
C ARG A 130 10.05 1.07 -7.96
N VAL A 131 9.28 0.05 -8.32
CA VAL A 131 8.75 -0.94 -7.36
C VAL A 131 9.88 -1.71 -6.69
N LEU A 132 10.90 -2.16 -7.43
CA LEU A 132 12.07 -2.83 -6.84
C LEU A 132 12.84 -1.95 -5.86
N LYS A 133 12.95 -0.65 -6.14
CA LYS A 133 13.55 0.29 -5.20
C LYS A 133 12.77 0.33 -3.88
N SER A 134 11.43 0.33 -3.96
CA SER A 134 10.57 0.31 -2.76
C SER A 134 10.73 -0.98 -1.95
N PHE A 135 10.96 -2.13 -2.58
CA PHE A 135 11.32 -3.36 -1.88
C PHE A 135 12.65 -3.24 -1.12
N ALA A 136 13.67 -2.61 -1.73
CA ALA A 136 14.99 -2.47 -1.14
C ALA A 136 14.98 -1.62 0.14
N ASP A 137 14.05 -0.65 0.23
CA ASP A 137 13.81 0.19 1.41
C ASP A 137 13.02 -0.54 2.52
N GLY A 138 12.54 -1.76 2.24
CA GLY A 138 11.84 -2.65 3.15
C GLY A 138 12.74 -3.56 4.00
N TRP A 139 12.12 -4.28 4.92
CA TRP A 139 12.80 -5.24 5.82
C TRP A 139 12.79 -6.68 5.28
N ASP A 140 11.92 -6.98 4.33
CA ASP A 140 11.70 -8.33 3.82
C ASP A 140 12.64 -8.66 2.65
N LYS A 141 13.81 -9.22 2.99
CA LYS A 141 14.85 -9.58 2.02
C LYS A 141 14.48 -10.75 1.13
N ASP A 142 13.58 -11.62 1.59
CA ASP A 142 13.13 -12.77 0.80
C ASP A 142 12.16 -12.33 -0.30
N ARG A 143 11.20 -11.46 0.02
CA ARG A 143 10.30 -10.88 -0.99
C ARG A 143 11.02 -9.89 -1.91
N GLU A 144 12.02 -9.18 -1.42
CA GLU A 144 12.93 -8.38 -2.28
C GLU A 144 13.68 -9.27 -3.29
N SER A 145 14.27 -10.38 -2.83
CA SER A 145 14.97 -11.35 -3.70
C SER A 145 14.02 -11.95 -4.73
N LEU A 146 12.80 -12.31 -4.31
CA LEU A 146 11.76 -12.83 -5.18
C LEU A 146 11.35 -11.81 -6.24
N ALA A 147 11.09 -10.56 -5.85
CA ALA A 147 10.73 -9.49 -6.77
C ALA A 147 11.80 -9.28 -7.86
N LYS A 148 13.09 -9.28 -7.47
CA LYS A 148 14.21 -9.20 -8.42
C LYS A 148 14.23 -10.39 -9.38
N PHE A 149 14.11 -11.62 -8.85
CA PHE A 149 14.05 -12.84 -9.65
C PHE A 149 12.90 -12.79 -10.68
N LEU A 150 11.70 -12.37 -10.25
CA LEU A 150 10.52 -12.30 -11.11
C LEU A 150 10.68 -11.25 -12.21
N LYS A 151 11.22 -10.06 -11.89
CA LYS A 151 11.51 -9.03 -12.90
C LYS A 151 12.51 -9.55 -13.94
N GLU A 152 13.65 -10.10 -13.50
CA GLU A 152 14.67 -10.62 -14.41
C GLU A 152 14.12 -11.73 -15.32
N CYS A 153 13.25 -12.59 -14.78
CA CYS A 153 12.65 -13.68 -15.54
C CYS A 153 11.62 -13.20 -16.56
N LEU A 154 10.68 -12.34 -16.15
CA LEU A 154 9.52 -11.97 -16.98
C LEU A 154 9.85 -10.86 -17.97
N LEU A 155 10.66 -9.87 -17.56
CA LEU A 155 10.98 -8.69 -18.36
C LEU A 155 12.30 -8.83 -19.12
N ASP A 156 13.36 -9.31 -18.46
CA ASP A 156 14.69 -9.42 -19.05
C ASP A 156 14.97 -10.83 -19.63
N GLU A 157 14.00 -11.75 -19.53
CA GLU A 157 14.05 -13.14 -20.04
C GLU A 157 15.28 -13.95 -19.57
N LYS A 158 15.80 -13.61 -18.40
CA LYS A 158 17.03 -14.17 -17.85
C LYS A 158 16.73 -15.34 -16.93
N LYS A 159 17.35 -16.49 -17.22
CA LYS A 159 17.27 -17.67 -16.33
C LYS A 159 18.18 -17.48 -15.12
N ASN A 160 17.66 -17.81 -13.94
CA ASN A 160 18.42 -18.05 -12.72
C ASN A 160 17.98 -19.37 -12.06
N PRO A 161 18.51 -20.53 -12.50
CA PRO A 161 18.10 -21.84 -11.99
C PRO A 161 18.30 -22.03 -10.48
N ASN A 162 19.30 -21.37 -9.89
CA ASN A 162 19.61 -21.46 -8.46
C ASN A 162 18.51 -20.79 -7.62
N GLU A 163 18.16 -19.53 -7.93
CA GLU A 163 17.04 -18.85 -7.24
C GLU A 163 15.71 -19.56 -7.51
N ARG A 164 15.48 -20.04 -8.75
CA ARG A 164 14.27 -20.83 -9.05
C ARG A 164 14.16 -22.05 -8.15
N LYS A 165 15.23 -22.84 -8.03
CA LYS A 165 15.26 -24.02 -7.15
C LYS A 165 14.98 -23.63 -5.70
N ARG A 166 15.66 -22.58 -5.20
CA ARG A 166 15.43 -22.03 -3.86
C ARG A 166 13.96 -21.68 -3.63
N PHE A 167 13.30 -21.02 -4.59
CA PHE A 167 11.88 -20.64 -4.50
C PHE A 167 10.89 -21.80 -4.72
N LEU A 168 11.30 -22.90 -5.35
CA LEU A 168 10.50 -24.14 -5.38
C LEU A 168 10.54 -24.87 -4.04
N GLU A 169 11.67 -24.77 -3.33
CA GLU A 169 11.88 -25.40 -2.01
C GLU A 169 11.28 -24.58 -0.86
N ASN A 170 10.97 -23.31 -1.09
CA ASN A 170 10.33 -22.43 -0.10
C ASN A 170 8.91 -22.03 -0.53
N ARG A 171 8.03 -21.74 0.44
CA ARG A 171 6.63 -21.35 0.17
C ARG A 171 6.46 -19.84 -0.03
N ILE A 172 7.54 -19.09 -0.29
CA ILE A 172 7.49 -17.62 -0.38
C ILE A 172 6.63 -17.17 -1.56
N PRO A 173 6.77 -17.72 -2.79
CA PRO A 173 5.91 -17.33 -3.92
C PRO A 173 4.42 -17.61 -3.65
N GLU A 174 4.12 -18.66 -2.88
CA GLU A 174 2.75 -19.08 -2.56
C GLU A 174 2.06 -18.21 -1.50
N ALA A 175 2.82 -17.37 -0.78
CA ALA A 175 2.28 -16.53 0.28
C ALA A 175 1.45 -15.35 -0.24
N ASN A 176 1.55 -15.01 -1.53
CA ASN A 176 0.83 -13.92 -2.16
C ASN A 176 0.35 -14.34 -3.57
N PRO A 177 -0.93 -14.09 -3.94
CA PRO A 177 -1.47 -14.52 -5.24
C PRO A 177 -0.74 -13.94 -6.46
N ALA A 178 -0.29 -12.68 -6.40
CA ALA A 178 0.47 -12.04 -7.48
C ALA A 178 1.83 -12.71 -7.67
N SER A 179 2.59 -12.94 -6.59
CA SER A 179 3.88 -13.65 -6.68
C SER A 179 3.71 -15.08 -7.20
N LYS A 180 2.65 -15.77 -6.77
CA LYS A 180 2.35 -17.12 -7.25
C LYS A 180 2.10 -17.14 -8.76
N ARG A 181 1.30 -16.19 -9.26
CA ARG A 181 1.04 -16.06 -10.70
C ARG A 181 2.31 -15.76 -11.49
N MET A 182 3.06 -14.75 -11.07
CA MET A 182 4.32 -14.37 -11.73
C MET A 182 5.35 -15.51 -11.74
N PHE A 183 5.47 -16.25 -10.63
CA PHE A 183 6.41 -17.36 -10.52
C PHE A 183 6.06 -18.52 -11.47
N ARG A 184 4.77 -18.85 -11.58
CA ARG A 184 4.28 -19.85 -12.53
C ARG A 184 4.51 -19.42 -13.97
N GLU A 185 4.20 -18.17 -14.31
CA GLU A 185 4.38 -17.60 -15.64
C GLU A 185 5.87 -17.64 -16.06
N CYS A 186 6.78 -17.27 -15.15
CA CYS A 186 8.22 -17.44 -15.33
C CYS A 186 8.60 -18.92 -15.58
N GLY A 187 7.93 -19.82 -14.86
CA GLY A 187 7.89 -21.26 -15.08
C GLY A 187 7.68 -21.67 -16.52
N GLU A 188 6.48 -21.39 -16.99
CA GLU A 188 5.98 -21.77 -18.31
C GLU A 188 6.84 -21.14 -19.42
N LYS A 189 7.26 -19.89 -19.24
CA LYS A 189 8.00 -19.13 -20.26
C LYS A 189 9.45 -19.60 -20.43
N LEU A 190 10.22 -19.74 -19.34
CA LEU A 190 11.68 -19.95 -19.43
C LEU A 190 12.16 -21.34 -19.02
N TYR A 191 11.32 -22.15 -18.39
CA TYR A 191 11.68 -23.47 -17.87
C TYR A 191 10.62 -24.51 -18.19
N PRO A 192 10.31 -24.70 -19.49
CA PRO A 192 9.38 -25.75 -19.90
C PRO A 192 9.92 -27.11 -19.43
N GLU A 193 9.05 -27.95 -18.88
CA GLU A 193 9.40 -29.33 -18.61
C GLU A 193 9.72 -30.03 -19.93
N ASN A 194 10.86 -30.74 -20.00
CA ASN A 194 11.13 -31.59 -21.15
C ASN A 194 10.13 -32.76 -21.09
N PRO A 195 9.30 -32.99 -22.13
CA PRO A 195 8.27 -34.05 -22.13
C PRO A 195 8.82 -35.49 -22.11
N THR A 196 10.11 -35.72 -21.87
CA THR A 196 10.78 -37.01 -22.08
C THR A 196 11.47 -37.59 -20.83
N LYS A 197 10.91 -37.41 -19.63
CA LYS A 197 11.32 -38.20 -18.45
C LYS A 197 10.10 -38.63 -17.65
N SER A 198 9.40 -39.64 -18.18
CA SER A 198 8.57 -40.59 -17.42
C SER A 198 9.33 -41.90 -17.28
#